data_AF-A0A7X3PY19-F1
#
_entry.id   AF-A0A7X3PY19-F1
#
_cell.length_a   1.000
_cell.length_b   1.000
_cell.length_c   1.000
_cell.angle_alpha   90.00
_cell.angle_beta   90.00
_cell.angle_gamma   90.00
#
_symmetry.space_group_name_H-M   'P 1'
#
loop_
_entity.id
_entity.type
_entity.pdbx_description
1 polymer ?
#
loop_
_entity_poly.entity_id
_entity_poly.type
_entity_poly.pdbx_seq_one_letter_code
_entity_poly.pdbx_strand_id
1 'polypeptide(L)'
;MDVYHTVLKDLKRRKKVIDAAIAGVTALLGESEAALQACLPVPLPKTQESNHVETGSFAGLTLTDAAQRYLDMVKEPQSTAEIAEALERGGYPTRSRNFINTVRSVLARHTKTVGEIVKVHKNWGLAEWSHVGGKATH
;
A
#
# COMPACT_ATOMS: atom_id res chain seq x y z
N MET A 1 22.85 29.63 -8.54
CA MET A 1 22.12 28.49 -9.13
C MET A 1 20.64 28.72 -8.85
N ASP A 2 19.88 29.09 -9.88
CA ASP A 2 18.49 29.52 -9.79
C ASP A 2 17.55 28.42 -9.27
N VAL A 3 16.77 28.75 -8.24
CA VAL A 3 15.74 27.88 -7.65
C VAL A 3 14.76 27.37 -8.71
N TYR A 4 14.42 28.21 -9.69
CA TYR A 4 13.54 27.87 -10.81
C TYR A 4 14.12 26.76 -11.69
N HIS A 5 15.43 26.66 -11.86
CA HIS A 5 16.05 25.59 -12.66
C HIS A 5 15.91 24.22 -11.97
N THR A 6 15.98 24.20 -10.64
CA THR A 6 15.76 22.98 -9.83
C THR A 6 14.30 22.53 -9.91
N VAL A 7 13.36 23.46 -9.77
CA VAL A 7 11.92 23.18 -9.92
C VAL A 7 11.62 22.67 -11.32
N LEU A 8 12.18 23.30 -12.36
CA LEU A 8 12.02 22.87 -13.75
C LEU A 8 12.55 21.44 -13.98
N LYS A 9 13.68 21.08 -13.35
CA LYS A 9 14.26 19.73 -13.43
C LYS A 9 13.37 18.68 -12.77
N ASP A 10 12.79 19.01 -11.62
CA ASP A 10 11.86 18.14 -10.91
C ASP A 10 10.55 17.95 -11.69
N LEU A 11 9.98 19.03 -12.23
CA LEU A 11 8.79 18.96 -13.08
C LEU A 11 9.02 18.12 -14.34
N LYS A 12 10.17 18.28 -15.01
CA LYS A 12 10.56 17.43 -16.15
C LYS A 12 10.71 15.96 -15.76
N ARG A 13 11.21 15.67 -14.56
CA ARG A 13 11.30 14.30 -14.05
C ARG A 13 9.91 13.70 -13.83
N ARG A 14 9.00 14.42 -13.15
CA ARG A 14 7.63 13.94 -12.91
C ARG A 14 6.85 13.75 -14.20
N LYS A 15 7.00 14.67 -15.16
CA LYS A 15 6.40 14.51 -16.50
C LYS A 15 6.80 13.18 -17.14
N LYS A 16 8.10 12.83 -17.13
CA LYS A 16 8.59 11.57 -17.70
C LYS A 16 7.98 10.33 -17.04
N VAL A 17 7.72 10.38 -15.73
CA VAL A 17 7.06 9.28 -15.01
C VAL A 17 5.61 9.11 -15.52
N ILE A 18 4.89 10.20 -15.70
CA ILE A 18 3.52 10.17 -16.22
C ILE A 18 3.49 9.67 -17.67
N ASP A 19 4.40 10.16 -18.53
CA ASP A 19 4.53 9.68 -19.92
C ASP A 19 4.79 8.16 -19.97
N ALA A 20 5.66 7.63 -19.09
CA ALA A 20 5.94 6.20 -19.02
C ALA A 20 4.73 5.38 -18.55
N ALA A 21 3.97 5.89 -17.58
CA ALA A 21 2.74 5.24 -17.11
C ALA A 21 1.66 5.20 -18.20
N ILE A 22 1.48 6.30 -18.95
CA ILE A 22 0.57 6.35 -20.10
C ILE A 22 0.97 5.32 -21.15
N ALA A 23 2.26 5.28 -21.53
CA ALA A 23 2.75 4.32 -22.51
C ALA A 23 2.50 2.86 -22.10
N GLY A 24 2.69 2.53 -20.81
CA GLY A 24 2.39 1.20 -20.28
C GLY A 24 0.89 0.86 -20.37
N VAL A 25 0.02 1.80 -20.02
CA VAL A 25 -1.43 1.61 -20.10
C VAL A 25 -1.90 1.48 -21.55
N THR A 26 -1.41 2.31 -22.48
CA THR A 26 -1.71 2.17 -23.92
C THR A 26 -1.26 0.82 -24.47
N ALA A 27 -0.10 0.31 -24.06
CA ALA A 27 0.36 -1.03 -24.44
C ALA A 27 -0.55 -2.15 -23.90
N LEU A 28 -1.08 -2.01 -22.68
CA LEU A 28 -2.03 -2.97 -22.09
C LEU A 28 -3.40 -2.93 -22.76
N LEU A 29 -3.86 -1.75 -23.19
CA LEU A 29 -5.12 -1.57 -23.91
C LEU A 29 -5.07 -2.12 -25.35
N GLY A 30 -3.91 -2.54 -25.83
CA GLY A 30 -3.80 -3.18 -27.14
C GLY A 30 -4.14 -2.24 -28.30
N GLU A 31 -4.07 -0.92 -28.09
CA GLU A 31 -4.01 0.06 -29.18
C GLU A 31 -2.63 -0.04 -29.84
N SER A 32 -2.43 -1.16 -30.53
CA SER A 32 -1.31 -1.37 -31.44
C SER A 32 -1.63 -0.69 -32.76
N GLU A 33 -1.37 0.61 -32.85
CA GLU A 33 -0.91 1.18 -34.10
C GLU A 33 0.60 1.38 -33.99
N ALA A 34 1.32 0.81 -34.95
CA ALA A 34 2.77 0.84 -35.09
C ALA A 34 3.58 -0.09 -34.16
N ALA A 35 3.45 -1.38 -34.45
CA ALA A 35 4.66 -2.19 -34.65
C ALA A 35 5.68 -1.42 -35.52
N LEU A 36 6.96 -1.70 -35.27
CA LEU A 36 8.17 -1.23 -35.97
C LEU A 36 8.88 -0.04 -35.30
N GLN A 37 9.61 -0.29 -34.22
CA GLN A 37 11.08 -0.29 -34.28
C GLN A 37 11.73 -0.45 -32.90
N ALA A 38 12.81 -1.23 -32.92
CA ALA A 38 13.86 -1.36 -31.92
C ALA A 38 13.56 -2.31 -30.74
N CYS A 39 13.87 -3.58 -31.01
CA CYS A 39 14.55 -4.49 -30.11
C CYS A 39 15.40 -3.79 -29.03
N LEU A 40 15.04 -3.97 -27.77
CA LEU A 40 16.01 -4.23 -26.70
C LEU A 40 15.36 -5.20 -25.70
N PRO A 41 16.05 -6.29 -25.30
CA PRO A 41 15.64 -7.04 -24.12
C PRO A 41 16.04 -6.19 -22.91
N VAL A 42 15.16 -5.28 -22.50
CA VAL A 42 15.30 -4.63 -21.20
C VAL A 42 14.97 -5.72 -20.17
N PRO A 43 15.87 -6.00 -19.20
CA PRO A 43 15.56 -6.97 -18.16
C PRO A 43 14.30 -6.46 -17.49
N LEU A 44 13.25 -7.29 -17.45
CA LEU A 44 12.12 -7.03 -16.59
C LEU A 44 12.71 -6.77 -15.19
N PRO A 45 12.58 -5.56 -14.59
CA PRO A 45 12.30 -5.60 -13.18
C PRO A 45 10.98 -6.35 -13.11
N LYS A 46 11.03 -7.59 -12.65
CA LYS A 46 9.92 -8.11 -11.90
C LYS A 46 9.75 -7.08 -10.79
N THR A 47 8.91 -6.07 -11.00
CA THR A 47 8.19 -5.44 -9.92
C THR A 47 7.28 -6.55 -9.41
N GLN A 48 7.92 -7.47 -8.68
CA GLN A 48 7.37 -7.97 -7.46
C GLN A 48 6.82 -6.70 -6.81
N GLU A 49 5.50 -6.55 -6.85
CA GLU A 49 4.77 -5.93 -5.75
C GLU A 49 5.10 -6.74 -4.50
N SER A 50 6.38 -6.76 -4.10
CA SER A 50 6.74 -6.95 -2.73
C SER A 50 6.16 -5.72 -2.10
N ASN A 51 5.04 -5.94 -1.44
CA ASN A 51 4.43 -5.20 -0.35
C ASN A 51 5.50 -4.80 0.68
N HIS A 52 6.49 -4.03 0.22
CA HIS A 52 7.71 -3.66 0.91
C HIS A 52 7.33 -2.40 1.66
N VAL A 53 6.74 -2.61 2.82
CA VAL A 53 6.58 -1.58 3.83
C VAL A 53 7.96 -0.94 4.03
N GLU A 54 8.14 0.29 3.55
CA GLU A 54 9.41 0.99 3.70
C GLU A 54 9.66 1.20 5.20
N THR A 55 10.86 0.84 5.67
CA THR A 55 11.27 0.99 7.07
C THR A 55 11.12 2.45 7.50
N GLY A 56 10.18 2.73 8.40
CA GLY A 56 9.85 4.09 8.86
C GLY A 56 8.49 4.62 8.39
N SER A 57 7.75 3.87 7.57
CA SER A 57 6.43 4.29 7.05
C SER A 57 5.38 4.55 8.14
N PHE A 58 5.59 4.03 9.35
CA PHE A 58 4.66 4.13 10.48
C PHE A 58 5.19 4.97 11.65
N ALA A 59 6.31 5.67 11.48
CA ALA A 59 6.88 6.51 12.53
C ALA A 59 5.98 7.72 12.82
N GLY A 60 5.63 7.92 14.10
CA GLY A 60 4.78 9.05 14.54
C GLY A 60 3.27 8.85 14.33
N LEU A 61 2.85 7.74 13.71
CA LEU A 61 1.44 7.39 13.58
C LEU A 61 0.94 6.70 14.85
N THR A 62 -0.36 6.81 15.13
CA THR A 62 -0.99 5.99 16.18
C THR A 62 -1.08 4.54 15.70
N LEU A 63 -1.17 3.57 16.63
CA LEU A 63 -1.25 2.15 16.27
C LEU A 63 -2.38 1.86 15.27
N THR A 64 -3.49 2.58 15.43
CA THR A 64 -4.68 2.42 14.62
C THR A 64 -4.51 3.03 13.23
N ASP A 65 -3.93 4.22 13.16
CA ASP A 65 -3.61 4.90 11.90
C ASP A 65 -2.57 4.10 11.10
N ALA A 66 -1.55 3.57 11.77
CA ALA A 66 -0.56 2.70 11.15
C ALA A 66 -1.19 1.39 10.63
N ALA A 67 -2.09 0.77 11.41
CA ALA A 67 -2.79 -0.44 10.99
C ALA A 67 -3.74 -0.18 9.81
N GLN A 68 -4.43 0.96 9.81
CA GLN A 68 -5.26 1.38 8.68
C GLN A 68 -4.43 1.58 7.43
N ARG A 69 -3.31 2.33 7.53
CA ARG A 69 -2.40 2.57 6.41
C ARG A 69 -1.82 1.27 5.85
N TYR A 70 -1.48 0.31 6.72
CA TYR A 70 -1.08 -1.01 6.28
C TYR A 70 -2.20 -1.74 5.52
N LEU A 71 -3.42 -1.76 6.06
CA LEU A 71 -4.56 -2.41 5.40
C LEU A 71 -4.94 -1.73 4.07
N ASP A 72 -4.72 -0.41 3.95
CA ASP A 72 -4.90 0.34 2.70
C ASP A 72 -3.82 0.00 1.66
N MET A 73 -2.58 -0.21 2.10
CA MET A 73 -1.49 -0.65 1.24
C MET A 73 -1.69 -2.08 0.73
N VAL A 74 -2.08 -3.01 1.61
CA VAL A 74 -2.21 -4.43 1.24
C VAL A 74 -3.52 -4.70 0.48
N LYS A 75 -4.59 -3.94 0.75
CA LYS A 75 -5.94 -4.14 0.19
C LYS A 75 -6.50 -5.56 0.36
N GLU A 76 -6.01 -6.31 1.34
CA GLU A 76 -6.47 -7.66 1.66
C GLU A 76 -6.74 -7.82 3.16
N PRO A 77 -7.63 -8.75 3.56
CA PRO A 77 -7.90 -9.02 4.97
C PRO A 77 -6.69 -9.66 5.66
N GLN A 78 -6.10 -8.97 6.63
CA GLN A 78 -4.89 -9.42 7.32
C GLN A 78 -5.18 -9.89 8.75
N SER A 79 -4.45 -10.91 9.19
CA SER A 79 -4.53 -11.43 10.55
C SER A 79 -3.92 -10.44 11.55
N THR A 80 -4.29 -10.56 12.83
CA THR A 80 -3.68 -9.70 13.88
C THR A 80 -2.16 -9.89 13.95
N ALA A 81 -1.68 -11.11 13.76
CA ALA A 81 -0.24 -11.42 13.75
C ALA A 81 0.45 -10.72 12.58
N GLU A 82 -0.09 -10.86 11.36
CA GLU A 82 0.46 -10.25 10.15
C GLU A 82 0.53 -8.72 10.25
N ILE A 83 -0.51 -8.08 10.78
CA ILE A 83 -0.51 -6.63 11.02
C ILE A 83 0.57 -6.24 12.03
N ALA A 84 0.68 -6.97 13.14
CA ALA A 84 1.71 -6.70 14.15
C ALA A 84 3.12 -6.85 13.57
N GLU A 85 3.37 -7.93 12.82
CA GLU A 85 4.65 -8.18 12.16
C GLU A 85 4.96 -7.12 11.09
N ALA A 86 3.96 -6.68 10.32
CA ALA A 86 4.15 -5.64 9.33
C ALA A 86 4.45 -4.28 9.96
N LEU A 87 3.78 -3.94 11.06
CA LEU A 87 4.06 -2.72 11.81
C LEU A 87 5.46 -2.76 12.44
N GLU A 88 5.87 -3.89 12.99
CA GLU A 88 7.20 -4.09 13.56
C GLU A 88 8.29 -3.98 12.47
N ARG A 89 8.11 -4.66 11.34
CA ARG A 89 9.00 -4.54 10.16
C ARG A 89 9.03 -3.13 9.58
N GLY A 90 7.90 -2.44 9.59
CA GLY A 90 7.77 -1.05 9.15
C GLY A 90 8.35 -0.02 10.12
N GLY A 91 8.96 -0.46 11.22
CA GLY A 91 9.65 0.41 12.18
C GLY A 91 8.72 1.08 13.19
N TYR A 92 7.55 0.52 13.47
CA TYR A 92 6.65 1.04 14.50
C TYR A 92 7.29 0.86 15.90
N PRO A 93 7.45 1.94 16.69
CA PRO A 93 8.09 1.87 18.00
C PRO A 93 7.16 1.19 19.01
N THR A 94 7.27 -0.12 19.15
CA THR A 94 6.55 -0.89 20.18
C THR A 94 7.41 -1.13 21.41
N ARG A 95 6.83 -0.92 22.60
CA ARG A 95 7.42 -1.27 23.91
C ARG A 95 6.74 -2.49 24.55
N SER A 96 5.75 -3.06 23.89
CA SER A 96 4.91 -4.13 24.43
C SER A 96 5.55 -5.51 24.17
N ARG A 97 5.78 -6.28 25.24
CA ARG A 97 6.24 -7.68 25.14
C ARG A 97 5.26 -8.59 24.38
N ASN A 98 3.96 -8.24 24.38
CA ASN A 98 2.90 -8.94 23.65
C ASN A 98 2.20 -8.00 22.66
N PHE A 99 2.95 -7.50 21.68
CA PHE A 99 2.45 -6.50 20.73
C PHE A 99 1.20 -6.97 19.97
N ILE A 100 1.12 -8.24 19.58
CA ILE A 100 -0.04 -8.84 18.90
C ILE A 100 -1.33 -8.65 19.72
N ASN A 101 -1.29 -8.86 21.04
CA ASN A 101 -2.45 -8.68 21.91
C ASN A 101 -2.83 -7.20 22.04
N THR A 102 -1.84 -6.30 22.08
CA THR A 102 -2.08 -4.86 22.06
C THR A 102 -2.80 -4.44 20.77
N VAL A 103 -2.30 -4.88 19.61
CA VAL A 103 -2.93 -4.64 18.30
C VAL A 103 -4.37 -5.16 18.30
N ARG A 104 -4.60 -6.40 18.73
CA ARG A 104 -5.97 -6.97 18.81
C ARG A 104 -6.91 -6.09 19.62
N SER A 105 -6.52 -5.71 20.84
CA SER A 105 -7.38 -4.95 21.75
C SER A 105 -7.67 -3.54 21.23
N VAL A 106 -6.67 -2.89 20.64
CA VAL A 106 -6.82 -1.55 20.05
C VAL A 106 -7.74 -1.60 18.83
N LEU A 107 -7.52 -2.55 17.90
CA LEU A 107 -8.37 -2.73 16.72
C LEU A 107 -9.82 -3.02 17.13
N ALA A 108 -10.04 -3.96 18.05
CA ALA A 108 -11.38 -4.32 18.53
C ALA A 108 -12.11 -3.17 19.24
N ARG A 109 -11.39 -2.24 19.86
CA ARG A 109 -11.97 -1.02 20.42
C ARG A 109 -12.29 -0.03 19.30
N HIS A 110 -11.38 0.15 18.34
CA HIS A 110 -11.55 1.10 17.24
C HIS A 110 -12.75 0.77 16.33
N THR A 111 -12.99 -0.52 16.09
CA THR A 111 -14.14 -0.97 15.30
C THR A 111 -15.47 -0.56 15.94
N LYS A 112 -15.51 -0.40 17.27
CA LYS A 112 -16.71 0.01 18.01
C LYS A 112 -16.90 1.52 18.05
N THR A 113 -15.82 2.30 17.93
CA THR A 113 -15.85 3.76 18.08
C THR A 113 -15.94 4.49 16.75
N VAL A 114 -15.17 4.05 15.74
CA VAL A 114 -15.05 4.72 14.44
C VAL A 114 -15.63 3.84 13.32
N GLY A 115 -15.38 2.53 13.37
CA GLY A 115 -15.92 1.57 12.40
C GLY A 115 -15.22 1.54 11.04
N GLU A 116 -14.13 2.28 10.86
CA GLU A 116 -13.36 2.32 9.60
C GLU A 116 -12.56 1.04 9.37
N ILE A 117 -12.05 0.44 10.44
CA ILE A 117 -11.51 -0.92 10.43
C ILE A 117 -12.63 -1.85 10.88
N VAL A 118 -12.88 -2.90 10.11
CA VAL A 118 -13.90 -3.91 10.40
C VAL A 118 -13.28 -5.30 10.50
N LYS A 119 -13.95 -6.15 11.27
CA LYS A 119 -13.54 -7.54 11.41
C LYS A 119 -14.20 -8.38 10.32
N VAL A 120 -13.38 -8.97 9.45
CA VAL A 120 -13.80 -9.88 8.39
C VAL A 120 -13.43 -11.30 8.81
N HIS A 121 -14.40 -12.06 9.33
CA HIS A 121 -14.19 -13.39 9.91
C HIS A 121 -13.14 -13.41 11.04
N LYS A 122 -11.94 -13.95 10.77
CA LYS A 122 -10.81 -14.04 11.69
C LYS A 122 -9.76 -12.94 11.45
N ASN A 123 -9.93 -12.17 10.37
CA ASN A 123 -9.00 -11.16 9.89
C ASN A 123 -9.60 -9.76 10.01
N TRP A 124 -8.78 -8.76 9.76
CA TRP A 124 -9.14 -7.34 9.78
C TRP A 124 -9.04 -6.76 8.38
N GLY A 125 -9.97 -5.88 8.04
CA GLY A 125 -9.98 -5.15 6.78
C GLY A 125 -10.57 -3.76 6.94
N LEU A 126 -10.49 -2.93 5.91
CA LEU A 126 -11.12 -1.61 5.92
C LEU A 126 -12.56 -1.70 5.42
N ALA A 127 -13.46 -0.95 6.04
CA ALA A 127 -14.87 -0.88 5.67
C ALA A 127 -15.08 -0.52 4.19
N GLU A 128 -14.18 0.31 3.66
CA GLU A 128 -14.22 0.82 2.28
C GLU A 128 -14.04 -0.26 1.20
N TRP A 129 -13.42 -1.40 1.51
CA TRP A 129 -13.28 -2.50 0.54
C TRP A 129 -13.72 -3.86 1.08
N SER A 130 -13.97 -3.99 2.38
CA SER A 130 -14.46 -5.24 2.97
C SER A 130 -15.83 -5.67 2.44
N HIS A 131 -16.61 -4.73 1.88
CA HIS A 131 -17.87 -5.01 1.21
C HIS A 131 -17.71 -5.42 -0.26
N VAL A 132 -16.55 -5.16 -0.87
CA VAL A 132 -16.25 -5.46 -2.29
C VAL A 132 -15.55 -6.83 -2.45
N GLY A 133 -14.85 -7.31 -1.42
CA GLY A 133 -14.02 -8.52 -1.50
C GLY A 133 -14.58 -9.82 -0.94
N GLY A 134 -15.81 -9.84 -0.40
CA GLY A 134 -16.34 -11.04 0.26
C GLY A 134 -17.84 -11.16 0.12
N LYS A 135 -18.29 -12.02 -0.79
CA LYS A 135 -19.67 -12.51 -0.81
C LYS A 135 -20.04 -12.98 0.61
N ALA A 136 -20.98 -12.30 1.24
CA ALA A 136 -21.75 -12.88 2.31
C ALA A 136 -22.59 -14.01 1.70
N THR A 137 -22.09 -15.24 1.77
CA THR A 137 -22.93 -16.43 1.60
C THR A 137 -23.80 -16.58 2.85
N HIS A 138 -25.09 -16.38 2.61
CA HIS A 138 -26.31 -16.86 3.26
C HIS A 138 -26.20 -17.58 4.62
#